data_AF-A0A3M7PEE1-F1
#
_entry.id   AF-A0A3M7PEE1-F1
#
_cell.length_a   1.000
_cell.length_b   1.000
_cell.length_c   1.000
_cell.angle_alpha   90.00
_cell.angle_beta   90.00
_cell.angle_gamma   90.00
#
_symmetry.space_group_name_H-M   'P 1'
#
loop_
_entity.id
_entity.type
_entity.pdbx_description
1 polymer ?
#
loop_
_entity_poly.entity_id
_entity_poly.type
_entity_poly.pdbx_seq_one_letter_code
_entity_poly.pdbx_strand_id
1 'polypeptide(L)'
;MESTINYNIKNPNKQILTVPNDILKLIKLKRKLKRLCSRSNNPTLKKLHNFIERSLNKKLAKIRQKKLEDDLSSLKNFNTSSSKHWKLITKIENGDCTKSSRSITIKVNNQLKTDDSDLISNIFADNLESIFSTDESVRDLDNQVLTPTLIEDNDTDSSITGSELLE
;
A
#
# COMPACT_ATOMS: atom_id res chain seq x y z
N MET A 1 0.97 46.68 -4.60
CA MET A 1 0.50 45.91 -3.43
C MET A 1 0.56 44.44 -3.81
N GLU A 2 1.56 43.71 -3.32
CA GLU A 2 1.69 42.27 -3.61
C GLU A 2 0.73 41.47 -2.73
N SER A 3 -0.16 40.71 -3.36
CA SER A 3 -1.14 39.87 -2.67
C SER A 3 -0.51 38.53 -2.30
N THR A 4 -0.28 38.30 -1.00
CA THR A 4 0.23 37.02 -0.50
C THR A 4 -0.92 36.02 -0.38
N ILE A 5 -0.99 35.04 -1.28
CA ILE A 5 -2.03 34.01 -1.25
C ILE A 5 -1.66 32.95 -0.20
N ASN A 6 -2.48 32.84 0.84
CA ASN A 6 -2.32 31.82 1.89
C ASN A 6 -3.17 30.59 1.55
N TYR A 7 -2.52 29.45 1.27
CA TYR A 7 -3.21 28.18 1.07
C TYR A 7 -3.48 27.48 2.41
N ASN A 8 -4.74 27.11 2.64
CA ASN A 8 -5.16 26.31 3.79
C ASN A 8 -5.47 24.87 3.33
N ILE A 9 -4.52 23.97 3.51
CA ILE A 9 -4.69 22.55 3.20
C ILE A 9 -5.42 21.88 4.38
N LYS A 10 -6.74 21.73 4.27
CA LYS A 10 -7.51 20.89 5.18
C LYS A 10 -7.63 19.50 4.58
N ASN A 11 -6.92 18.52 5.15
CA ASN A 11 -7.16 17.11 4.87
C ASN A 11 -8.18 16.58 5.89
N PRO A 12 -9.44 16.28 5.51
CA PRO A 12 -10.45 15.83 6.45
C PRO A 12 -10.24 14.39 6.95
N ASN A 13 -9.46 13.56 6.23
CA ASN A 13 -9.40 12.10 6.45
C ASN A 13 -8.02 11.57 6.87
N LYS A 14 -7.07 12.44 7.20
CA LYS A 14 -5.83 12.04 7.86
C LYS A 14 -5.70 12.85 9.12
N GLN A 15 -5.75 12.20 10.30
CA GLN A 15 -5.18 12.79 11.50
C GLN A 15 -3.74 13.16 11.13
N ILE A 16 -3.48 14.46 10.99
CA ILE A 16 -2.12 14.99 10.86
C ILE A 16 -1.38 14.37 12.03
N LEU A 17 -0.34 13.56 11.75
CA LEU A 17 0.40 12.79 12.73
C LEU A 17 0.75 13.72 13.90
N THR A 18 -0.04 13.64 14.98
CA THR A 18 -0.05 14.71 15.98
C THR A 18 1.09 14.42 16.92
N VAL A 19 2.26 15.01 16.62
CA VAL A 19 3.41 14.99 17.53
C VAL A 19 2.91 15.51 18.89
N PRO A 20 3.14 14.76 20.00
CA PRO A 20 2.66 15.18 21.31
C PRO A 20 3.04 16.62 21.62
N ASN A 21 2.10 17.40 22.19
CA ASN A 21 2.28 18.84 22.42
C ASN A 21 3.55 19.15 23.23
N ASP A 22 3.91 18.28 24.17
CA ASP A 22 5.13 18.42 24.97
C ASP A 22 6.41 18.32 24.15
N ILE A 23 6.41 17.52 23.08
CA ILE A 23 7.53 17.41 22.15
C ILE A 23 7.58 18.63 21.24
N LEU A 24 6.43 19.12 20.78
CA LEU A 24 6.35 20.37 20.02
C LEU A 24 6.90 21.55 20.82
N LYS A 25 6.59 21.65 22.11
CA LYS A 25 7.15 22.66 23.02
C LYS A 25 8.68 22.56 23.09
N LEU A 26 9.22 21.35 23.23
CA LEU A 26 10.68 21.12 23.26
C LEU A 26 11.36 21.46 21.93
N ILE A 27 10.74 21.15 20.78
CA ILE A 27 11.26 21.49 19.45
C ILE A 27 11.30 23.02 19.29
N LYS A 28 10.23 23.72 19.67
CA LYS A 28 10.17 25.19 19.62
C LYS A 28 11.24 25.81 20.52
N LEU A 29 11.43 25.28 21.74
CA LEU A 29 12.46 25.74 22.66
C LEU A 29 13.88 25.49 22.12
N LYS A 30 14.16 24.29 21.59
CA LYS A 30 15.44 23.97 20.94
C LYS A 30 15.75 24.95 19.82
N ARG A 31 14.75 25.27 18.98
CA ARG A 31 14.90 26.22 17.86
C ARG A 31 15.21 27.65 18.35
N LYS A 32 14.56 28.11 19.42
CA LYS A 32 14.86 29.41 20.05
C LYS A 32 16.28 29.43 20.61
N LEU A 33 16.68 28.40 21.35
CA LEU A 33 18.03 28.30 21.93
C LEU A 33 19.12 28.24 20.85
N LYS A 34 18.90 27.50 19.75
CA LYS A 34 19.86 27.44 18.63
C LYS A 34 20.13 28.84 18.06
N ARG A 35 19.07 29.65 17.86
CA ARG A 35 19.19 31.03 17.37
C ARG A 35 19.90 31.96 18.36
N LEU A 36 19.71 31.74 19.67
CA LEU A 36 20.40 32.50 20.70
C LEU A 36 21.88 32.11 20.79
N CYS A 37 22.20 30.81 20.79
CA CYS A 37 23.58 30.32 20.76
C CYS A 37 24.37 30.80 19.55
N SER A 38 23.74 30.97 18.38
CA SER A 38 24.42 31.50 17.19
C SER A 38 24.70 33.01 17.28
N ARG A 39 23.95 33.75 18.12
CA ARG A 39 24.10 35.20 18.30
C ARG A 39 25.00 35.57 19.48
N SER A 40 24.99 34.75 20.52
CA SER A 40 25.79 34.94 21.72
C SER A 40 26.68 33.72 21.94
N ASN A 41 27.99 33.93 22.02
CA ASN A 41 28.98 32.89 22.37
C ASN A 41 28.93 32.54 23.87
N ASN A 42 27.74 32.34 24.42
CA ASN A 42 27.53 32.07 25.84
C ASN A 42 27.58 30.54 26.11
N PRO A 43 28.52 30.05 26.92
CA PRO A 43 28.67 28.61 27.19
C PRO A 43 27.48 28.01 27.96
N THR A 44 26.79 28.79 28.79
CA THR A 44 25.62 28.36 29.57
C THR A 44 24.44 28.08 28.65
N LEU A 45 24.23 28.94 27.63
CA LEU A 45 23.20 28.70 26.61
C LEU A 45 23.49 27.44 25.79
N LYS A 46 24.76 27.16 25.48
CA LYS A 46 25.18 25.93 24.80
C LYS A 46 24.88 24.68 25.66
N LYS A 47 25.18 24.72 26.96
CA LYS A 47 24.82 23.63 27.91
C LYS A 47 23.30 23.40 27.95
N LEU A 48 22.51 24.48 28.02
CA LEU A 48 21.05 24.39 28.01
C LEU A 48 20.50 23.82 26.69
N HIS A 49 21.03 24.27 25.55
CA HIS A 49 20.67 23.71 24.24
C HIS A 49 20.90 22.19 24.18
N ASN A 50 22.09 21.75 24.62
CA ASN A 50 22.45 20.33 24.64
C ASN A 50 21.56 19.51 25.59
N PHE A 51 21.18 20.08 26.73
CA PHE A 51 20.24 19.44 27.66
C PHE A 51 18.86 19.25 27.02
N ILE A 52 18.30 20.28 26.39
CA ILE A 52 17.02 20.20 25.70
C ILE A 52 17.08 19.20 24.53
N GLU A 53 18.18 19.18 23.79
CA GLU A 53 18.40 18.22 22.71
C GLU A 53 18.45 16.77 23.19
N ARG A 54 19.21 16.47 24.26
CA ARG A 54 19.24 15.14 24.88
C ARG A 54 17.86 14.72 25.39
N SER A 55 17.15 15.63 26.05
CA SER A 55 15.80 15.39 26.57
C SER A 55 14.81 15.08 25.45
N LEU A 56 14.86 15.85 24.36
CA LEU A 56 14.05 15.63 23.17
C LEU A 56 14.34 14.26 22.54
N ASN A 57 15.60 13.92 22.33
CA ASN A 57 16.00 12.64 21.75
C ASN A 57 15.56 11.46 22.63
N LYS A 58 15.68 11.58 23.96
CA LYS A 58 15.22 10.55 24.90
C LYS A 58 13.70 10.36 24.81
N LYS A 59 12.91 11.43 24.72
CA LYS A 59 11.45 11.34 24.55
C LYS A 59 11.07 10.73 23.20
N LEU A 60 11.74 11.14 22.12
CA LEU A 60 11.51 10.58 20.79
C LEU A 60 11.85 9.09 20.72
N ALA A 61 12.95 8.67 21.34
CA ALA A 61 13.33 7.26 21.43
C ALA A 61 12.24 6.42 22.13
N LYS A 62 11.71 6.90 23.26
CA LYS A 62 10.60 6.24 23.96
C LYS A 62 9.35 6.09 23.10
N ILE A 63 9.00 7.11 22.31
CA ILE A 63 7.83 7.03 21.41
C ILE A 63 8.07 6.02 20.30
N ARG A 64 9.25 6.01 19.69
CA ARG A 64 9.59 5.02 18.65
C ARG A 64 9.56 3.60 19.21
N GLN A 65 10.11 3.39 20.41
CA GLN A 65 10.07 2.10 21.09
C GLN A 65 8.64 1.68 21.37
N LYS A 66 7.82 2.57 21.95
CA LYS A 66 6.42 2.25 22.22
C LYS A 66 5.67 1.90 20.94
N LYS A 67 5.87 2.67 19.86
CA LYS A 67 5.25 2.36 18.56
C LYS A 67 5.67 0.97 18.07
N LEU A 68 6.94 0.62 18.20
CA LEU A 68 7.44 -0.71 17.84
C LEU A 68 6.81 -1.81 18.71
N GLU A 69 6.68 -1.59 20.02
CA GLU A 69 6.01 -2.52 20.93
C GLU A 69 4.52 -2.69 20.61
N ASP A 70 3.84 -1.60 20.24
CA ASP A 70 2.44 -1.62 19.79
C ASP A 70 2.32 -2.39 18.46
N ASP A 71 3.22 -2.18 17.50
CA ASP A 71 3.23 -2.91 16.22
C ASP A 71 3.51 -4.42 16.41
N LEU A 72 4.41 -4.76 17.35
CA LEU A 72 4.77 -6.14 17.69
C LEU A 72 3.84 -6.78 18.72
N SER A 73 2.81 -6.08 19.20
CA SER A 73 1.91 -6.60 20.23
C SER A 73 1.16 -7.84 19.76
N SER A 74 0.88 -7.92 18.45
CA SER A 74 0.28 -9.09 17.80
C SER A 74 1.21 -10.31 17.81
N LEU A 75 2.53 -10.09 17.65
CA LEU A 75 3.55 -11.13 17.72
C LEU A 75 3.88 -11.55 19.16
N LYS A 76 3.58 -10.73 20.16
CA LYS A 76 3.86 -11.06 21.57
C LYS A 76 3.19 -12.36 22.03
N ASN A 77 2.03 -12.68 21.45
CA ASN A 77 1.28 -13.91 21.72
C ASN A 77 1.55 -15.02 20.69
N PHE A 78 2.50 -14.82 19.76
CA PHE A 78 2.89 -15.80 18.75
C PHE A 78 3.73 -16.91 19.41
N ASN A 79 3.05 -17.77 20.18
CA ASN A 79 3.62 -18.95 20.79
C ASN A 79 3.49 -20.14 19.84
N THR A 80 4.11 -20.06 18.66
CA THR A 80 4.35 -21.26 17.87
C THR A 80 5.62 -21.91 18.39
N SER A 81 5.51 -23.12 18.94
CA SER A 81 6.67 -23.94 19.28
C SER A 81 7.64 -23.95 18.10
N SER A 82 8.90 -23.56 18.34
CA SER A 82 9.98 -23.59 17.34
C SER A 82 10.02 -24.94 16.63
N SER A 83 9.79 -26.04 17.37
CA SER A 83 9.68 -27.39 16.80
C SER A 83 8.54 -27.55 15.79
N LYS A 84 7.36 -26.94 16.02
CA LYS A 84 6.26 -26.96 15.04
C LYS A 84 6.60 -26.18 13.77
N HIS A 85 7.32 -25.06 13.92
CA HIS A 85 7.73 -24.23 12.79
C HIS A 85 8.81 -24.93 11.94
N TRP A 86 9.84 -25.48 12.59
CA TRP A 86 10.86 -26.29 11.92
C TRP A 86 10.27 -27.53 11.27
N LYS A 87 9.30 -28.20 11.91
CA LYS A 87 8.56 -29.32 11.29
C LYS A 87 7.77 -28.91 10.04
N LEU A 88 7.29 -27.67 9.96
CA LEU A 88 6.59 -27.19 8.78
C LEU A 88 7.58 -26.88 7.64
N ILE A 89 8.69 -26.24 7.96
CA ILE A 89 9.78 -25.95 7.01
C ILE A 89 10.33 -27.25 6.43
N THR A 90 10.67 -28.23 7.28
CA THR A 90 11.18 -29.52 6.81
C THR A 90 10.15 -30.29 6.00
N LYS A 91 8.85 -30.20 6.32
CA LYS A 91 7.80 -30.79 5.47
C LYS A 91 7.71 -30.17 4.08
N ILE A 92 7.91 -28.86 3.98
CA ILE A 92 7.91 -28.14 2.70
C ILE A 92 9.18 -28.49 1.90
N GLU A 93 10.35 -28.45 2.56
CA GLU A 93 11.65 -28.71 1.94
C GLU A 93 11.82 -30.16 1.50
N ASN A 94 11.35 -31.12 2.31
CA ASN A 94 11.43 -32.55 2.00
C ASN A 94 10.30 -33.03 1.09
N GLY A 95 9.38 -32.15 0.68
CA GLY A 95 8.25 -32.54 -0.17
C GLY A 95 7.30 -33.53 0.49
N ASP A 96 7.30 -33.64 1.84
CA ASP A 96 6.31 -34.36 2.64
C ASP A 96 4.97 -33.59 2.66
N CYS A 97 4.58 -33.04 1.51
CA CYS A 97 3.18 -32.98 1.18
C CYS A 97 2.78 -34.44 1.03
N THR A 98 2.21 -35.05 2.07
CA THR A 98 1.33 -36.20 1.87
C THR A 98 0.36 -35.74 0.81
N LYS A 99 0.61 -36.13 -0.46
CA LYS A 99 -0.28 -35.85 -1.58
C LYS A 99 -1.65 -36.13 -1.02
N SER A 100 -2.48 -35.09 -0.94
CA SER A 100 -3.81 -35.27 -0.36
C SER A 100 -4.39 -36.47 -1.08
N SER A 101 -4.56 -37.57 -0.36
CA SER A 101 -5.05 -38.82 -0.94
C SER A 101 -6.53 -38.72 -1.33
N ARG A 102 -7.08 -37.50 -1.29
CA ARG A 102 -8.34 -37.16 -1.92
C ARG A 102 -8.11 -37.17 -3.43
N SER A 103 -8.42 -38.31 -4.02
CA SER A 103 -8.81 -38.41 -5.43
C SER A 103 -9.83 -37.32 -5.74
N ILE A 104 -9.54 -36.52 -6.76
CA ILE A 104 -10.42 -35.45 -7.21
C ILE A 104 -11.49 -36.12 -8.06
N THR A 105 -12.63 -36.42 -7.44
CA THR A 105 -13.76 -37.03 -8.15
C THR A 105 -14.64 -35.96 -8.76
N ILE A 106 -14.91 -36.07 -10.06
CA ILE A 106 -15.81 -35.16 -10.78
C ILE A 106 -17.22 -35.76 -10.78
N LYS A 107 -18.22 -34.92 -10.52
CA LYS A 107 -19.64 -35.30 -10.54
C LYS A 107 -20.27 -34.93 -11.87
N VAL A 108 -20.59 -35.91 -12.71
CA VAL A 108 -21.34 -35.69 -13.97
C VAL A 108 -22.80 -36.13 -13.80
N ASN A 109 -23.74 -35.29 -14.24
CA ASN A 109 -25.19 -35.55 -14.24
C ASN A 109 -25.72 -36.09 -12.90
N ASN A 110 -25.25 -35.50 -11.81
CA ASN A 110 -25.62 -35.84 -10.45
C ASN A 110 -25.35 -37.29 -9.99
N GLN A 111 -24.71 -38.15 -10.78
CA GLN A 111 -24.57 -39.58 -10.44
C GLN A 111 -23.19 -40.20 -10.68
N LEU A 112 -22.38 -39.72 -11.63
CA LEU A 112 -21.08 -40.36 -11.92
C LEU A 112 -19.96 -39.73 -11.11
N LYS A 113 -19.21 -40.55 -10.34
CA LYS A 113 -17.97 -40.19 -9.64
C LYS A 113 -16.82 -40.95 -10.29
N THR A 114 -16.13 -40.33 -11.24
CA THR A 114 -14.95 -40.91 -11.88
C THR A 114 -13.68 -40.21 -11.38
N ASP A 115 -12.60 -40.98 -11.22
CA ASP A 115 -11.23 -40.52 -10.95
C ASP A 115 -10.30 -40.91 -12.13
N ASP A 116 -10.89 -41.38 -13.24
CA ASP A 116 -10.16 -41.77 -14.44
C ASP A 116 -9.82 -40.52 -15.28
N SER A 117 -8.53 -40.28 -15.48
CA SER A 117 -7.98 -39.09 -16.14
C SER A 117 -8.45 -38.94 -17.58
N ASP A 118 -8.54 -40.04 -18.33
CA ASP A 118 -8.94 -39.99 -19.75
C ASP A 118 -10.43 -39.63 -19.86
N LEU A 119 -11.24 -40.21 -18.97
CA LEU A 119 -12.67 -39.95 -18.90
C LEU A 119 -12.96 -38.51 -18.46
N ILE A 120 -12.19 -37.98 -17.50
CA ILE A 120 -12.25 -36.58 -17.05
C ILE A 120 -11.90 -35.62 -18.20
N SER A 121 -10.86 -35.93 -18.98
CA SER A 121 -10.42 -35.10 -20.09
C SER A 121 -11.49 -35.01 -21.19
N ASN A 122 -12.13 -36.13 -21.51
CA ASN A 122 -13.25 -36.17 -22.45
C ASN A 122 -14.45 -35.36 -21.96
N ILE A 123 -14.85 -35.53 -20.68
CA ILE A 123 -15.93 -34.72 -20.08
C ILE A 123 -15.62 -33.23 -20.17
N PHE A 124 -14.36 -32.84 -19.95
CA PHE A 124 -13.97 -31.44 -20.04
C PHE A 124 -14.07 -30.92 -21.48
N ALA A 125 -13.60 -31.69 -22.47
CA ALA A 125 -13.70 -31.35 -23.88
C ALA A 125 -15.15 -31.19 -24.32
N ASP A 126 -16.03 -32.15 -23.99
CA ASP A 126 -17.45 -32.11 -24.34
C ASP A 126 -18.18 -30.91 -23.72
N ASN A 127 -17.83 -30.55 -22.47
CA ASN A 127 -18.40 -29.36 -21.82
C ASN A 127 -17.92 -28.06 -22.47
N LEU A 128 -16.65 -27.97 -22.87
CA LEU A 128 -16.15 -26.82 -23.61
C LEU A 128 -16.84 -26.72 -24.97
N GLU A 129 -16.95 -27.83 -25.70
CA GLU A 129 -17.66 -27.88 -26.97
C GLU A 129 -19.12 -27.42 -26.79
N SER A 130 -19.81 -27.87 -25.75
CA SER A 130 -21.17 -27.42 -25.42
C SER A 130 -21.25 -25.91 -25.18
N ILE A 131 -20.33 -25.33 -24.38
CA ILE A 131 -20.29 -23.88 -24.11
C ILE A 131 -20.06 -23.08 -25.40
N PHE A 132 -19.15 -23.55 -26.25
CA PHE A 132 -18.72 -22.82 -27.44
C PHE A 132 -19.51 -23.15 -28.71
N SER A 133 -20.35 -24.19 -28.68
CA SER A 133 -21.22 -24.59 -29.80
C SER A 133 -22.67 -24.09 -29.64
N THR A 134 -22.97 -23.37 -28.55
CA THR A 134 -24.28 -22.74 -28.38
C THR A 134 -24.50 -21.68 -29.47
N ASP A 135 -25.56 -21.90 -30.27
CA ASP A 135 -26.06 -21.13 -31.41
C ASP A 135 -25.35 -19.82 -31.77
N GLU A 136 -24.85 -19.80 -33.01
CA GLU A 136 -24.46 -18.62 -33.81
C GLU A 136 -25.48 -17.47 -33.80
N SER A 137 -26.72 -17.71 -33.35
CA SER A 137 -27.84 -16.76 -33.41
C SER A 137 -27.83 -15.65 -32.34
N VAL A 138 -26.96 -15.72 -31.33
CA VAL A 138 -26.84 -14.69 -30.28
C VAL A 138 -25.69 -13.70 -30.56
N ARG A 139 -24.87 -13.93 -31.60
CA ARG A 139 -23.65 -13.14 -31.86
C ARG A 139 -23.89 -11.72 -32.36
N ASP A 140 -25.12 -11.33 -32.68
CA ASP A 140 -25.43 -10.00 -33.23
C ASP A 140 -25.79 -8.94 -32.19
N LEU A 141 -25.94 -9.27 -30.89
CA LEU A 141 -26.37 -8.27 -29.90
C LEU A 141 -25.26 -7.71 -28.98
N ASP A 142 -24.14 -8.41 -28.82
CA ASP A 142 -23.10 -8.03 -27.84
C ASP A 142 -21.76 -7.57 -28.46
N ASN A 143 -21.68 -7.44 -29.78
CA ASN A 143 -20.53 -6.82 -30.46
C ASN A 143 -20.55 -5.28 -30.39
N GLN A 144 -21.03 -4.68 -29.29
CA GLN A 144 -20.58 -3.34 -28.91
C GLN A 144 -19.17 -3.44 -28.35
N VAL A 145 -18.26 -3.43 -29.31
CA VAL A 145 -16.84 -3.13 -29.22
C VAL A 145 -16.59 -2.10 -28.11
N LEU A 146 -16.12 -2.57 -26.94
CA LEU A 146 -15.38 -1.75 -25.99
C LEU A 146 -14.02 -1.43 -26.60
N THR A 147 -14.00 -0.52 -27.58
CA THR A 147 -12.77 0.14 -27.99
C THR A 147 -12.48 1.22 -26.95
N PRO A 148 -11.30 1.22 -26.31
CA PRO A 148 -10.91 2.34 -25.47
C PRO A 148 -10.67 3.54 -26.39
N THR A 149 -11.46 4.60 -26.23
CA THR A 149 -11.21 5.88 -26.89
C THR A 149 -9.88 6.43 -26.38
N LEU A 150 -8.83 6.35 -27.21
CA LEU A 150 -7.61 7.12 -26.99
C LEU A 150 -7.96 8.59 -27.26
N ILE A 151 -7.90 9.41 -26.22
CA ILE A 151 -7.93 10.86 -26.36
C ILE A 151 -6.54 11.25 -26.85
N GLU A 152 -6.42 11.51 -28.14
CA GLU A 152 -5.27 12.21 -28.71
C GLU A 152 -5.41 13.70 -28.38
N ASP A 153 -4.49 14.22 -27.58
CA ASP A 153 -4.25 15.65 -27.45
C ASP A 153 -3.74 16.16 -28.81
N ASN A 154 -4.65 16.60 -29.67
CA ASN A 154 -4.29 17.37 -30.85
C ASN A 154 -4.18 18.84 -30.47
N ASP A 155 -2.93 19.29 -30.40
CA ASP A 155 -2.55 20.67 -30.62
C ASP A 155 -3.29 21.21 -31.86
N THR A 156 -3.98 22.34 -31.71
CA THR A 156 -4.25 23.21 -32.86
C THR A 156 -4.23 24.66 -32.43
N ASP A 157 -3.21 25.33 -32.93
CA ASP A 157 -3.10 26.77 -33.10
C ASP A 157 -4.43 27.41 -33.48
N SER A 158 -4.80 28.46 -32.74
CA SER A 158 -5.58 29.55 -33.31
C SER A 158 -4.73 30.82 -33.26
N SER A 159 -4.00 31.03 -34.34
CA SER A 159 -3.52 32.34 -34.77
C SER A 159 -4.71 33.25 -35.06
N ILE A 160 -4.81 34.39 -34.36
CA ILE A 160 -5.39 35.62 -34.90
C ILE A 160 -4.45 36.78 -34.53
N THR A 161 -4.20 37.57 -35.57
CA THR A 161 -3.20 38.60 -35.79
C THR A 161 -3.64 40.00 -35.35
N GLY A 162 -2.66 40.93 -35.23
CA GLY A 162 -2.85 42.39 -35.20
C GLY A 162 -2.29 43.05 -33.93
N SER A 163 -0.98 43.21 -33.77
CA SER A 163 -0.12 44.30 -34.29
C SER A 163 -0.25 45.64 -33.54
N GLU A 164 0.92 46.18 -33.16
CA GLU A 164 1.25 47.59 -32.89
C GLU A 164 0.74 48.19 -31.55
N LEU A 165 1.57 48.79 -30.68
CA LEU A 165 2.67 49.73 -30.90
C LEU A 165 3.67 49.74 -29.72
N LEU A 166 4.95 49.91 -30.08
CA LEU A 166 6.04 50.49 -29.27
C LEU A 166 5.57 51.85 -28.71
N GLU A 167 5.91 52.26 -27.48
CA GLU A 167 7.23 52.62 -26.96
C GLU A 167 7.13 52.80 -25.43
#